data_AF-A0A382K9E6-F1
#
_entry.id   AF-A0A382K9E6-F1
#
_cell.length_a   1.000
_cell.length_b   1.000
_cell.length_c   1.000
_cell.angle_alpha   90.00
_cell.angle_beta   90.00
_cell.angle_gamma   90.00
#
_symmetry.space_group_name_H-M   'P 1'
#
loop_
_entity.id
_entity.type
_entity.pdbx_description
1 polymer ?
#
loop_
_entity_poly.entity_id
_entity_poly.type
_entity_poly.pdbx_seq_one_letter_code
_entity_poly.pdbx_strand_id
1 'polypeptide(L)'
;MKCSEFVEKFSEFKDADEAAPIRKEGEEHLLGCERCRHYSSVVSMGVCILKEIPSAKLPENFWSSLEHRIFHVRDEKMLSLQLPRAAIPLGATCVAVLLMILISNSHFLNPLRSDVELPAIVVSRSPNEQLRIPRSVPSMFEQRPNSRIVNSFWSDINGLIYEYSSMSERYRTFPVLRQTDLVQYK
;
A
#
# COMPACT_ATOMS: atom_id res chain seq x y z
N MET A 1 -29.74 -3.20 12.98
CA MET A 1 -28.76 -3.63 11.95
C MET A 1 -28.64 -5.15 11.83
N LYS A 2 -28.06 -5.66 10.73
CA LYS A 2 -27.74 -7.09 10.54
C LYS A 2 -26.37 -7.44 11.13
N CYS A 3 -26.12 -8.73 11.40
CA CYS A 3 -24.84 -9.18 11.99
C CYS A 3 -23.62 -8.85 11.12
N SER A 4 -23.72 -9.00 9.80
CA SER A 4 -22.62 -8.70 8.87
C SER A 4 -22.27 -7.22 8.87
N GLU A 5 -23.28 -6.37 8.86
CA GLU A 5 -23.14 -4.91 8.92
C GLU A 5 -22.53 -4.47 10.25
N PHE A 6 -22.95 -5.08 11.37
CA PHE A 6 -22.37 -4.80 12.68
C PHE A 6 -20.87 -5.10 12.73
N VAL A 7 -20.45 -6.23 12.15
CA VAL A 7 -19.03 -6.64 12.13
C VAL A 7 -18.21 -5.70 11.23
N GLU A 8 -18.74 -5.34 10.06
CA GLU A 8 -18.10 -4.42 9.12
C GLU A 8 -17.91 -3.03 9.74
N LYS A 9 -18.96 -2.50 10.39
CA LYS A 9 -18.94 -1.19 11.05
C LYS A 9 -18.51 -1.24 12.52
N PHE A 10 -17.87 -2.33 12.96
CA PHE A 10 -17.57 -2.51 14.38
C PHE A 10 -16.56 -1.48 14.92
N SER A 11 -15.56 -1.09 14.11
CA SER A 11 -14.62 -0.03 14.52
C SER A 11 -15.34 1.29 14.66
N GLU A 12 -16.15 1.67 13.68
CA GLU A 12 -16.97 2.89 13.74
C GLU A 12 -17.87 2.89 14.97
N PHE A 13 -18.52 1.76 15.28
CA PHE A 13 -19.30 1.60 16.50
C PHE A 13 -18.46 1.80 17.79
N LYS A 14 -17.23 1.26 17.84
CA LYS A 14 -16.35 1.39 19.01
C LYS A 14 -15.82 2.82 19.19
N ASP A 15 -15.49 3.48 18.10
CA ASP A 15 -14.89 4.81 18.07
C ASP A 15 -15.93 5.94 18.13
N ALA A 16 -17.20 5.66 17.85
CA ALA A 16 -18.28 6.64 17.84
C ALA A 16 -18.64 7.18 19.22
N ASP A 17 -19.00 8.46 19.30
CA ASP A 17 -19.57 9.07 20.49
C ASP A 17 -20.87 8.39 20.95
N GLU A 18 -21.22 8.53 22.22
CA GLU A 18 -22.44 7.93 22.80
C GLU A 18 -23.73 8.41 22.10
N ALA A 19 -23.74 9.64 21.60
CA ALA A 19 -24.89 10.22 20.92
C ALA A 19 -25.04 9.76 19.46
N ALA A 20 -24.01 9.11 18.88
CA ALA A 20 -24.01 8.75 17.48
C ALA A 20 -25.06 7.67 17.16
N PRO A 21 -25.72 7.73 15.98
CA PRO A 21 -26.74 6.76 15.61
C PRO A 21 -26.18 5.32 15.56
N ILE A 22 -24.96 5.14 15.04
CA ILE A 22 -24.29 3.84 14.98
C ILE A 22 -24.08 3.22 16.36
N ARG A 23 -23.87 4.04 17.41
CA ARG A 23 -23.74 3.57 18.79
C ARG A 23 -25.06 2.98 19.28
N LYS A 24 -26.16 3.72 19.14
CA LYS A 24 -27.50 3.28 19.57
C LYS A 24 -27.95 2.02 18.83
N GLU A 25 -27.81 2.01 17.50
CA GLU A 25 -28.19 0.86 16.68
C GLU A 25 -27.34 -0.38 17.02
N GLY A 26 -26.05 -0.19 17.30
CA GLY A 26 -25.12 -1.26 17.68
C GLY A 26 -25.42 -1.84 19.05
N GLU A 27 -25.74 -0.99 20.03
CA GLU A 27 -26.16 -1.41 21.37
C GLU A 27 -27.48 -2.19 21.34
N GLU A 28 -28.47 -1.71 20.59
CA GLU A 28 -29.73 -2.43 20.37
C GLU A 28 -29.49 -3.80 19.74
N HIS A 29 -28.60 -3.87 18.75
CA HIS A 29 -28.22 -5.15 18.14
C HIS A 29 -27.56 -6.11 19.14
N LEU A 30 -26.68 -5.61 20.02
CA LEU A 30 -26.03 -6.42 21.05
C LEU A 30 -26.99 -6.92 22.13
N LEU A 31 -28.09 -6.22 22.39
CA LEU A 31 -29.14 -6.74 23.28
C LEU A 31 -29.83 -7.97 22.67
N GLY A 32 -30.07 -7.97 21.36
CA GLY A 32 -30.75 -9.04 20.64
C GLY A 32 -29.88 -10.18 20.10
N CYS A 33 -28.56 -9.98 19.97
CA CYS A 33 -27.68 -10.93 19.28
C CYS A 33 -26.51 -11.44 20.15
N GLU A 34 -26.59 -12.71 20.56
CA GLU A 34 -25.53 -13.35 21.35
C GLU A 34 -24.20 -13.48 20.59
N ARG A 35 -24.25 -13.81 19.29
CA ARG A 35 -23.03 -13.96 18.47
C ARG A 35 -22.22 -12.67 18.38
N CYS A 36 -22.91 -11.55 18.19
CA CYS A 36 -22.27 -10.24 18.11
C CYS A 36 -21.81 -9.74 19.49
N ARG A 37 -22.49 -10.12 20.59
CA ARG A 37 -21.95 -9.91 21.94
C ARG A 37 -20.65 -10.66 22.17
N HIS A 38 -20.61 -11.93 21.78
CA HIS A 38 -19.39 -12.75 21.89
C HIS A 38 -18.26 -12.14 21.06
N TYR A 39 -18.51 -11.77 19.82
CA TYR A 39 -17.55 -11.05 18.97
C TYR A 39 -17.03 -9.78 19.65
N SER A 40 -17.92 -8.93 20.16
CA SER A 40 -17.54 -7.69 20.85
C SER A 40 -16.67 -7.94 22.08
N SER A 41 -16.98 -8.99 22.85
CA SER A 41 -16.22 -9.41 24.03
C SER A 41 -14.82 -9.88 23.66
N VAL A 42 -14.70 -10.76 22.66
CA VAL A 42 -13.40 -11.29 22.20
C VAL A 42 -12.50 -10.17 21.68
N VAL A 43 -13.03 -9.26 20.87
CA VAL A 43 -12.24 -8.14 20.35
C VAL A 43 -11.82 -7.20 21.48
N SER A 44 -12.73 -6.90 22.42
CA SER A 44 -12.41 -6.06 23.58
C SER A 44 -11.35 -6.68 24.48
N MET A 45 -11.37 -8.01 24.67
CA MET A 45 -10.34 -8.74 25.40
C MET A 45 -8.98 -8.66 24.69
N GLY A 46 -8.95 -8.83 23.36
CA GLY A 46 -7.74 -8.66 22.57
C GLY A 46 -7.13 -7.26 22.74
N VAL A 47 -7.97 -6.22 22.75
CA VAL A 47 -7.51 -4.85 23.01
C VAL A 47 -6.95 -4.68 24.42
N CYS A 48 -7.56 -5.29 25.45
CA CYS A 48 -7.01 -5.29 26.81
C CYS A 48 -5.61 -5.90 26.86
N ILE A 49 -5.41 -7.06 26.24
CA ILE A 49 -4.10 -7.73 26.17
C ILE A 49 -3.07 -6.84 25.47
N LEU A 50 -3.44 -6.20 24.36
CA LEU A 50 -2.54 -5.29 23.64
C LEU A 50 -2.17 -4.06 24.47
N LYS A 51 -3.07 -3.57 25.33
CA LYS A 51 -2.80 -2.44 26.25
C LYS A 51 -1.90 -2.81 27.42
N GLU A 52 -1.84 -4.10 27.78
CA GLU A 52 -0.94 -4.60 28.82
C GLU A 52 0.52 -4.73 28.34
N ILE A 53 0.75 -4.65 27.03
CA ILE A 53 2.11 -4.65 26.48
C ILE A 53 2.85 -3.41 26.99
N PRO A 54 4.03 -3.56 27.62
CA PRO A 54 4.78 -2.44 28.14
C PRO A 54 5.07 -1.41 27.05
N SER A 55 4.72 -0.15 27.32
CA SER A 55 5.06 0.96 26.43
C SER A 55 6.56 0.98 26.19
N ALA A 56 6.96 0.93 24.93
CA ALA A 56 8.35 1.07 24.55
C ALA A 56 8.89 2.43 25.02
N LYS A 57 10.09 2.45 25.62
CA LYS A 57 10.75 3.70 25.97
C LYS A 57 11.07 4.44 24.68
N LEU A 58 10.38 5.56 24.45
CA LEU A 58 10.61 6.43 23.31
C LEU A 58 11.94 7.20 23.52
N PRO A 59 12.76 7.34 22.47
CA PRO A 59 13.91 8.24 22.49
C PRO A 59 13.49 9.68 22.82
N GLU A 60 14.37 10.45 23.48
CA GLU A 60 14.09 11.85 23.84
C GLU A 60 13.80 12.74 22.62
N ASN A 61 14.40 12.40 21.48
CA ASN A 61 14.21 13.09 20.21
C ASN A 61 13.08 12.48 19.35
N PHE A 62 12.25 11.61 19.90
CA PHE A 62 11.21 10.93 19.13
C PHE A 62 10.26 11.91 18.44
N TRP A 63 9.73 12.88 19.18
CA TRP A 63 8.75 13.83 18.64
C TRP A 63 9.34 14.73 17.56
N SER A 64 10.55 15.26 17.78
CA SER A 64 11.23 16.09 16.78
C SER A 64 11.62 15.30 15.54
N SER A 65 12.10 14.05 15.70
CA SER A 65 12.41 13.16 14.58
C SER A 65 11.15 12.77 13.80
N LEU A 66 10.04 12.50 14.51
CA LEU A 66 8.76 12.17 13.90
C LEU A 66 8.21 13.36 13.11
N GLU A 67 8.19 14.55 13.69
CA GLU A 67 7.72 15.76 13.02
C GLU A 67 8.55 16.05 11.76
N HIS A 68 9.87 16.00 11.88
CA HIS A 68 10.78 16.17 10.76
C HIS A 68 10.49 15.13 9.66
N ARG A 69 10.29 13.86 10.03
CA ARG A 69 9.98 12.81 9.05
C ARG A 69 8.61 13.01 8.40
N ILE A 70 7.59 13.42 9.14
CA ILE A 70 6.26 13.74 8.58
C ILE A 70 6.37 14.89 7.59
N PHE A 71 7.18 15.91 7.90
CA PHE A 71 7.44 17.04 7.01
C PHE A 71 8.12 16.58 5.71
N HIS A 72 9.20 15.80 5.79
CA HIS A 72 9.89 15.28 4.59
C HIS A 72 9.01 14.34 3.76
N VAL A 73 8.20 13.49 4.40
CA VAL A 73 7.24 12.63 3.69
C VAL A 73 6.15 13.44 2.99
N ARG A 74 5.79 14.60 3.53
CA ARG A 74 4.86 15.53 2.87
C ARG A 74 5.52 16.23 1.69
N ASP A 75 6.74 16.71 1.86
CA ASP A 75 7.49 17.43 0.83
C ASP A 75 7.89 16.53 -0.34
N GLU A 76 8.35 15.30 -0.09
CA GLU A 76 8.68 14.34 -1.16
C GLU A 76 7.45 14.00 -2.00
N LYS A 77 6.28 13.88 -1.37
CA LYS A 77 5.00 13.67 -2.08
C LYS A 77 4.66 14.90 -2.92
N MET A 78 4.79 16.11 -2.38
CA MET A 78 4.57 17.34 -3.14
C MET A 78 5.52 17.47 -4.33
N LEU A 79 6.80 17.17 -4.16
CA LEU A 79 7.79 17.17 -5.24
C LEU A 79 7.48 16.09 -6.29
N SER A 80 7.03 14.89 -5.87
CA SER A 80 6.66 13.81 -6.80
C SER A 80 5.38 14.11 -7.60
N LEU A 81 4.43 14.86 -7.01
CA LEU A 81 3.22 15.36 -7.67
C LEU A 81 3.52 16.57 -8.57
N GLN A 82 4.53 17.37 -8.23
CA GLN A 82 4.97 18.54 -8.99
C GLN A 82 5.99 18.24 -10.07
N LEU A 83 6.57 17.04 -10.13
CA LEU A 83 7.31 16.65 -11.33
C LEU A 83 6.30 16.51 -12.48
N PRO A 84 6.30 17.43 -13.46
CA PRO A 84 5.51 17.21 -14.65
C PRO A 84 5.98 15.88 -15.25
N ARG A 85 5.01 15.03 -15.62
CA ARG A 85 5.19 13.83 -16.45
C ARG A 85 5.63 14.19 -17.89
N ALA A 86 6.54 15.14 -18.00
CA ALA A 86 7.08 15.74 -19.20
C ALA A 86 8.57 16.09 -19.02
N ALA A 87 9.33 15.18 -18.41
CA ALA A 87 10.74 15.07 -18.74
C ALA A 87 10.86 13.92 -19.74
N ILE A 88 10.45 14.17 -21.00
CA ILE A 88 10.98 13.38 -22.11
C ILE A 88 12.48 13.69 -22.12
N PRO A 89 13.37 12.77 -21.75
CA PRO A 89 14.79 13.06 -21.84
C PRO A 89 15.09 13.29 -23.32
N LEU A 90 15.53 14.51 -23.67
CA LEU A 90 15.91 14.90 -25.03
C LEU A 90 16.97 13.96 -25.67
N GLY A 91 17.60 13.07 -24.89
CA GLY A 91 18.47 12.01 -25.39
C GLY A 91 17.78 10.81 -26.03
N ALA A 92 16.51 10.52 -25.71
CA ALA A 92 15.81 9.33 -26.22
C ALA A 92 15.41 9.46 -27.69
N THR A 93 15.16 10.67 -28.18
CA THR A 93 14.86 10.92 -29.61
C THR A 93 16.10 10.72 -30.48
N CYS A 94 17.28 11.14 -30.02
CA CYS A 94 18.53 10.94 -30.75
C CYS A 94 18.87 9.45 -30.93
N VAL A 95 18.66 8.63 -29.90
CA VAL A 95 18.89 7.18 -29.97
C VAL A 95 17.89 6.50 -30.91
N ALA A 96 16.61 6.91 -30.90
CA ALA A 96 15.61 6.37 -31.82
C ALA A 96 15.93 6.68 -33.29
N VAL A 97 16.40 7.90 -33.59
CA VAL A 97 16.84 8.27 -34.95
C VAL A 97 18.07 7.46 -35.39
N LEU A 98 19.06 7.29 -34.51
CA LEU A 98 20.23 6.45 -34.78
C LEU A 98 19.86 4.98 -35.01
N LEU A 99 18.95 4.44 -34.20
CA LEU A 99 18.45 3.07 -34.38
C LEU A 99 17.71 2.91 -35.72
N MET A 100 16.90 3.88 -36.13
CA MET A 100 16.21 3.81 -37.44
C MET A 100 17.20 3.83 -38.61
N ILE A 101 18.29 4.61 -38.51
CA ILE A 101 19.37 4.61 -39.52
C ILE A 101 20.10 3.25 -39.56
N LEU A 102 20.35 2.66 -38.39
CA LEU A 102 21.00 1.34 -38.26
C LEU A 102 20.09 0.21 -38.76
N ILE A 103 18.80 0.23 -38.46
CA ILE A 103 17.82 -0.77 -38.90
C ILE A 103 17.65 -0.72 -40.43
N SER A 104 17.58 0.48 -41.02
CA SER A 104 17.50 0.65 -42.49
C SER A 104 18.68 -0.01 -43.22
N ASN A 105 19.86 -0.03 -42.60
CA ASN A 105 21.06 -0.67 -43.15
C ASN A 105 21.29 -2.13 -42.67
N SER A 106 20.44 -2.67 -41.78
CA SER A 106 20.65 -3.97 -41.13
C SER A 106 20.24 -5.20 -41.97
N HIS A 107 19.54 -4.98 -43.10
CA HIS A 107 19.20 -6.05 -44.05
C HIS A 107 20.43 -6.76 -44.66
N PHE A 108 21.63 -6.22 -44.47
CA PHE A 108 22.84 -6.71 -45.11
C PHE A 108 23.59 -7.82 -44.33
N LEU A 109 23.25 -8.11 -43.06
CA LEU A 109 24.20 -8.83 -42.17
C LEU A 109 23.63 -9.92 -41.26
N ASN A 110 22.63 -10.73 -41.65
CA ASN A 110 22.38 -11.95 -40.86
C ASN A 110 21.75 -13.12 -41.63
N PRO A 111 22.54 -14.19 -41.83
CA PRO A 111 21.99 -15.53 -41.78
C PRO A 111 22.83 -16.40 -40.82
N LEU A 112 22.18 -16.94 -39.78
CA LEU A 112 22.24 -18.35 -39.34
C LEU A 112 21.74 -18.46 -37.89
N ARG A 113 20.45 -18.78 -37.76
CA ARG A 113 19.83 -19.33 -36.55
C ARG A 113 19.98 -20.85 -36.62
N SER A 114 20.29 -21.51 -35.51
CA SER A 114 20.12 -22.97 -35.42
C SER A 114 19.47 -23.31 -34.09
N ASP A 115 18.19 -23.71 -34.17
CA ASP A 115 17.43 -24.32 -33.09
C ASP A 115 17.78 -25.82 -33.02
N VAL A 116 17.87 -26.39 -31.82
CA VAL A 116 18.01 -27.85 -31.61
C VAL A 116 16.97 -28.29 -30.58
N GLU A 117 16.10 -29.19 -31.02
CA GLU A 117 14.94 -29.76 -30.34
C GLU A 117 15.12 -31.29 -30.33
N LEU A 118 14.80 -32.03 -29.24
CA LEU A 118 14.56 -33.51 -29.15
C LEU A 118 14.53 -33.96 -27.65
N PRO A 119 13.98 -35.14 -27.28
CA PRO A 119 12.63 -35.69 -27.48
C PRO A 119 11.98 -36.24 -26.18
N ALA A 120 10.67 -36.54 -26.21
CA ALA A 120 9.85 -36.88 -25.04
C ALA A 120 10.00 -38.34 -24.52
N ILE A 121 10.04 -38.53 -23.20
CA ILE A 121 10.05 -39.83 -22.54
C ILE A 121 8.65 -40.20 -22.01
N VAL A 122 8.16 -41.39 -22.37
CA VAL A 122 6.81 -41.90 -22.07
C VAL A 122 6.84 -42.71 -20.76
N VAL A 123 5.87 -42.46 -19.87
CA VAL A 123 5.75 -43.08 -18.54
C VAL A 123 4.90 -44.34 -18.60
N SER A 124 5.43 -45.47 -18.12
CA SER A 124 4.68 -46.72 -17.93
C SER A 124 4.42 -47.01 -16.44
N ARG A 125 3.13 -47.03 -16.10
CA ARG A 125 2.46 -47.59 -14.91
C ARG A 125 2.21 -46.64 -13.72
N SER A 126 0.92 -46.48 -13.45
CA SER A 126 0.30 -45.88 -12.27
C SER A 126 0.20 -46.90 -11.14
N PRO A 127 0.69 -46.55 -9.94
CA PRO A 127 0.08 -46.98 -8.70
C PRO A 127 -0.75 -45.83 -8.13
N ASN A 128 -2.02 -46.13 -7.89
CA ASN A 128 -2.92 -45.39 -7.03
C ASN A 128 -2.26 -45.26 -5.64
N GLU A 129 -1.60 -44.14 -5.40
CA GLU A 129 -1.25 -43.72 -4.06
C GLU A 129 -2.01 -42.43 -3.77
N GLN A 130 -2.86 -42.56 -2.77
CA GLN A 130 -3.74 -41.56 -2.20
C GLN A 130 -3.03 -40.19 -2.18
N LEU A 131 -3.54 -39.23 -2.94
CA LEU A 131 -3.29 -37.81 -2.69
C LEU A 131 -3.91 -37.49 -1.32
N ARG A 132 -3.18 -37.81 -0.24
CA ARG A 132 -3.31 -37.07 1.00
C ARG A 132 -2.93 -35.66 0.62
N ILE A 133 -3.93 -34.82 0.38
CA ILE A 133 -3.75 -33.37 0.38
C ILE A 133 -3.16 -33.07 1.76
N PRO A 134 -1.89 -32.65 1.89
CA PRO A 134 -1.49 -32.04 3.13
C PRO A 134 -2.39 -30.81 3.26
N ARG A 135 -3.29 -30.83 4.26
CA ARG A 135 -3.88 -29.63 4.83
C ARG A 135 -2.76 -28.89 5.58
N SER A 136 -1.79 -28.43 4.83
CA SER A 136 -0.96 -27.29 5.20
C SER A 136 -1.27 -26.28 4.12
N VAL A 137 -2.27 -25.44 4.39
CA VAL A 137 -2.19 -24.05 3.93
C VAL A 137 -0.74 -23.62 4.19
N PRO A 138 0.02 -23.12 3.21
CA PRO A 138 1.26 -22.45 3.56
C PRO A 138 0.84 -21.43 4.62
N SER A 139 1.43 -21.55 5.79
CA SER A 139 1.33 -20.50 6.79
C SER A 139 1.70 -19.22 6.06
N MET A 140 0.71 -18.36 5.81
CA MET A 140 0.94 -17.00 5.30
C MET A 140 1.92 -16.24 6.22
N PHE A 141 2.19 -16.79 7.40
CA PHE A 141 3.10 -16.29 8.42
C PHE A 141 4.52 -16.90 8.39
N GLU A 142 4.81 -17.94 7.59
CA GLU A 142 6.17 -18.50 7.48
C GLU A 142 6.98 -17.93 6.30
N GLN A 143 6.33 -17.39 5.27
CA GLN A 143 7.03 -16.53 4.34
C GLN A 143 7.23 -15.18 5.03
N ARG A 144 8.47 -14.94 5.51
CA ARG A 144 8.96 -13.60 5.83
C ARG A 144 8.46 -12.68 4.71
N PRO A 145 7.48 -11.80 4.96
CA PRO A 145 6.85 -11.07 3.88
C PRO A 145 7.97 -10.28 3.23
N ASN A 146 8.13 -10.45 1.91
CA ASN A 146 9.07 -9.63 1.15
C ASN A 146 8.74 -8.18 1.50
N SER A 147 9.65 -7.53 2.22
CA SER A 147 9.43 -6.19 2.78
C SER A 147 8.99 -5.19 1.71
N ARG A 148 9.35 -5.44 0.45
CA ARG A 148 8.86 -4.71 -0.72
C ARG A 148 7.34 -4.75 -0.90
N ILE A 149 6.68 -5.90 -0.75
CA ILE A 149 5.23 -6.02 -0.99
C ILE A 149 4.46 -5.32 0.13
N VAL A 150 4.85 -5.52 1.39
CA VAL A 150 4.22 -4.87 2.55
C VAL A 150 4.44 -3.35 2.48
N ASN A 151 5.65 -2.90 2.16
CA ASN A 151 5.93 -1.48 2.02
C ASN A 151 5.16 -0.86 0.83
N SER A 152 5.03 -1.58 -0.29
CA SER A 152 4.25 -1.12 -1.46
C SER A 152 2.77 -0.99 -1.16
N PHE A 153 2.20 -1.91 -0.38
CA PHE A 153 0.78 -1.87 0.00
C PHE A 153 0.48 -0.68 0.91
N TRP A 154 1.30 -0.47 1.95
CA TRP A 154 1.13 0.66 2.86
C TRP A 154 1.49 2.00 2.22
N SER A 155 2.41 2.05 1.24
CA SER A 155 2.69 3.29 0.51
C SER A 155 1.51 3.75 -0.34
N ASP A 156 0.82 2.81 -1.00
CA ASP A 156 -0.37 3.11 -1.82
C ASP A 156 -1.54 3.60 -0.96
N ILE A 157 -1.80 2.92 0.16
CA ILE A 157 -2.86 3.32 1.10
C ILE A 157 -2.60 4.70 1.69
N ASN A 158 -1.34 5.01 2.06
CA ASN A 158 -0.98 6.34 2.55
C ASN A 158 -1.10 7.43 1.47
N GLY A 159 -1.03 7.06 0.19
CA GLY A 159 -1.36 7.96 -0.93
C GLY A 159 -2.86 8.24 -0.99
N LEU A 160 -3.67 7.18 -0.98
CA LEU A 160 -5.13 7.25 -1.03
C LEU A 160 -5.73 7.99 0.17
N ILE A 161 -5.27 7.71 1.39
CA ILE A 161 -5.74 8.40 2.60
C ILE A 161 -5.42 9.89 2.53
N TYR A 162 -4.23 10.27 2.03
CA TYR A 162 -3.87 11.66 1.85
C TYR A 162 -4.78 12.34 0.82
N GLU A 163 -4.96 11.72 -0.35
CA GLU A 163 -5.73 12.28 -1.48
C GLU A 163 -7.20 12.57 -1.12
N TYR A 164 -7.83 11.71 -0.33
CA TYR A 164 -9.23 11.87 0.11
C TYR A 164 -9.39 12.60 1.45
N SER A 165 -8.31 13.02 2.10
CA SER A 165 -8.40 13.82 3.33
C SER A 165 -8.72 15.29 3.03
N SER A 166 -9.42 15.97 3.94
CA SER A 166 -9.62 17.44 3.90
C SER A 166 -8.31 18.24 3.93
N MET A 167 -7.19 17.56 4.21
CA MET A 167 -5.86 18.14 4.20
C MET A 167 -5.32 18.30 2.77
N SER A 168 -5.66 17.41 1.82
CA SER A 168 -5.27 17.56 0.41
C SER A 168 -5.95 18.76 -0.24
N GLU A 169 -7.19 19.08 0.17
CA GLU A 169 -7.95 20.22 -0.35
C GLU A 169 -7.29 21.56 -0.06
N ARG A 170 -6.65 21.72 1.12
CA ARG A 170 -5.92 22.95 1.48
C ARG A 170 -4.74 23.25 0.57
N TYR A 171 -4.13 22.21 0.00
CA TYR A 171 -2.97 22.33 -0.90
C TYR A 171 -3.36 22.30 -2.38
N ARG A 172 -4.63 22.08 -2.74
CA ARG A 172 -5.12 22.19 -4.13
C ARG A 172 -5.21 23.64 -4.60
N THR A 173 -5.47 24.57 -3.68
CA THR A 173 -5.50 26.00 -3.98
C THR A 173 -4.11 26.60 -3.79
N PHE A 174 -3.36 26.77 -4.88
CA PHE A 174 -2.08 27.49 -4.86
C PHE A 174 -2.32 28.99 -4.56
N PRO A 175 -1.76 29.57 -3.48
CA PRO A 175 -1.57 31.01 -3.44
C PRO A 175 -0.41 31.35 -4.38
N VAL A 176 -0.68 32.16 -5.41
CA VAL A 176 0.35 32.78 -6.25
C VAL A 176 1.26 33.61 -5.33
N LEU A 177 2.45 33.10 -5.01
CA LEU A 177 3.43 33.83 -4.21
C LEU A 177 3.99 34.96 -5.07
N ARG A 178 3.64 36.20 -4.71
CA ARG A 178 4.18 37.42 -5.32
C ARG A 178 5.58 37.66 -4.78
N GLN A 179 6.58 37.54 -5.65
CA GLN A 179 7.97 37.85 -5.35
C GLN A 179 8.08 39.34 -4.97
N THR A 180 8.51 39.64 -3.74
CA THR A 180 8.84 41.01 -3.31
C THR A 180 10.34 41.17 -3.19
N ASP A 181 10.80 42.38 -3.52
CA ASP A 181 12.15 42.71 -4.02
C ASP A 181 13.32 42.50 -3.05
N LEU A 182 14.46 42.15 -3.65
CA LEU A 182 15.78 42.09 -3.01
C LEU A 182 16.28 43.51 -2.73
N VAL A 183 16.39 43.89 -1.45
CA VAL A 183 17.08 45.12 -1.04
C VAL A 183 18.57 44.84 -0.93
N GLN A 184 19.37 45.44 -1.82
CA GLN A 184 20.83 45.46 -1.71
C GLN A 184 21.27 46.48 -0.65
N TYR A 185 22.06 46.02 0.32
CA TYR A 185 22.83 46.90 1.20
C TYR A 185 24.22 47.14 0.58
N LYS A 186 24.61 48.42 0.51
CA LYS A 186 25.90 48.91 0.05
C LYS A 186 26.74 49.35 1.24
#